data_AF-A0A7W1KBQ2-F1
#
_entry.id   AF-A0A7W1KBQ2-F1
#
_cell.length_a   1.000
_cell.length_b   1.000
_cell.length_c   1.000
_cell.angle_alpha   90.00
_cell.angle_beta   90.00
_cell.angle_gamma   90.00
#
_symmetry.space_group_name_H-M   'P 1'
#
loop_
_entity.id
_entity.type
_entity.pdbx_description
1 polymer ?
#
loop_
_entity_poly.entity_id
_entity_poly.type
_entity_poly.pdbx_seq_one_letter_code
_entity_poly.pdbx_strand_id
1 'polypeptide(L)'
;IGAGLMIDLGKPHALRAIQLATPTKGFRVELYGAVSAKQIPEDILDKRWEHVTDIRSATDGKLVSLLNKSKSKFQLLLLYVTDPAEPSDPRAAIGDVKVAGTP
;
A
#
# COMPACT_ATOMS: atom_id res chain seq x y z
N ILE A 1 12.31 8.70 -1.50
CA ILE A 1 12.74 7.28 -1.33
C ILE A 1 11.94 6.48 -2.36
N GLY A 2 12.47 5.39 -2.89
CA GLY A 2 11.68 4.45 -3.70
C GLY A 2 11.79 3.07 -3.07
N ALA A 3 10.89 2.74 -2.15
CA ALA A 3 10.90 1.47 -1.44
C ALA A 3 9.50 0.85 -1.44
N GLY A 4 9.41 -0.42 -1.83
CA GLY A 4 8.15 -1.15 -1.94
C GLY A 4 8.06 -2.30 -0.95
N LEU A 5 6.90 -2.43 -0.28
CA LEU A 5 6.49 -3.64 0.42
C LEU A 5 5.36 -4.29 -0.35
N MET A 6 5.61 -5.49 -0.90
CA MET A 6 4.61 -6.28 -1.61
C MET A 6 3.97 -7.31 -0.69
N ILE A 7 2.64 -7.46 -0.78
CA ILE A 7 1.84 -8.38 0.04
C ILE A 7 0.95 -9.21 -0.88
N ASP A 8 1.08 -10.54 -0.82
CA ASP A 8 0.15 -11.48 -1.45
C ASP A 8 -0.95 -11.89 -0.46
N LEU A 9 -2.20 -11.61 -0.80
CA LEU A 9 -3.38 -11.98 0.00
C LEU A 9 -3.81 -13.44 -0.22
N GLY A 10 -3.13 -14.18 -1.10
CA GLY A 10 -3.38 -15.58 -1.45
C GLY A 10 -4.54 -15.80 -2.43
N LYS A 11 -5.49 -14.87 -2.49
CA LYS A 11 -6.59 -14.82 -3.47
C LYS A 11 -7.05 -13.37 -3.68
N PRO A 12 -7.87 -13.08 -4.71
CA PRO A 12 -8.40 -11.73 -4.90
C PRO A 12 -9.34 -11.32 -3.75
N HIS A 13 -9.17 -10.11 -3.22
CA HIS A 13 -10.05 -9.48 -2.23
C HIS A 13 -10.51 -8.09 -2.70
N ALA A 14 -11.78 -7.76 -2.45
CA ALA A 14 -12.26 -6.39 -2.47
C ALA A 14 -11.81 -5.69 -1.18
N LEU A 15 -10.92 -4.69 -1.31
CA LEU A 15 -10.35 -3.98 -0.18
C LEU A 15 -11.39 -3.04 0.46
N ARG A 16 -11.37 -2.95 1.78
CA ARG A 16 -12.25 -2.07 2.57
C ARG A 16 -11.49 -1.06 3.39
N ALA A 17 -10.37 -1.47 3.99
CA ALA A 17 -9.51 -0.57 4.75
C ALA A 17 -8.09 -1.11 4.83
N ILE A 18 -7.15 -0.21 5.11
CA ILE A 18 -5.78 -0.54 5.49
C ILE A 18 -5.39 0.26 6.73
N GLN A 19 -4.64 -0.37 7.63
CA GLN A 19 -4.06 0.28 8.81
C GLN A 19 -2.56 0.03 8.80
N LEU A 20 -1.78 1.10 8.97
CA LEU A 20 -0.31 1.03 9.04
C LEU A 20 0.13 1.40 10.46
N ALA A 21 0.88 0.51 11.11
CA ALA A 21 1.62 0.85 12.31
C ALA A 21 3.02 1.32 11.90
N THR A 22 3.44 2.47 12.41
CA THR A 22 4.72 3.08 12.03
C THR A 22 5.28 3.98 13.14
N PRO A 23 6.56 3.82 13.52
CA PRO A 23 7.24 4.78 14.38
C PRO A 23 7.69 6.04 13.62
N THR A 24 7.79 5.99 12.29
CA THR A 24 8.12 7.14 11.44
C THR A 24 6.83 7.82 10.98
N LYS A 25 6.48 8.97 11.55
CA LYS A 25 5.28 9.71 11.15
C LYS A 25 5.60 10.69 10.03
N GLY A 26 4.67 10.90 9.10
CA GLY A 26 4.74 11.97 8.09
C GLY A 26 5.16 11.54 6.68
N PHE A 27 5.73 10.35 6.49
CA PHE A 27 6.11 9.88 5.16
C PHE A 27 4.87 9.60 4.29
N ARG A 28 5.06 9.62 2.97
CA ARG A 28 4.00 9.31 2.01
C ARG A 28 4.10 7.88 1.53
N VAL A 29 2.95 7.21 1.46
CA VAL A 29 2.79 5.88 0.86
C VAL A 29 1.74 5.94 -0.21
N GLU A 30 1.99 5.26 -1.31
CA GLU A 30 1.02 4.98 -2.36
C GLU A 30 0.65 3.51 -2.29
N LEU A 31 -0.64 3.21 -2.30
CA LEU A 31 -1.15 1.84 -2.31
C LEU A 31 -1.57 1.48 -3.72
N TYR A 32 -1.00 0.40 -4.23
CA TYR A 32 -1.35 -0.21 -5.50
C TYR A 32 -1.88 -1.61 -5.31
N GLY A 33 -2.71 -2.06 -6.25
CA GLY A 33 -3.23 -3.42 -6.29
C GLY A 33 -3.04 -4.05 -7.67
N ALA A 34 -2.78 -5.35 -7.71
CA ALA A 34 -2.80 -6.16 -8.93
C ALA A 34 -3.69 -7.39 -8.75
N VAL A 35 -4.35 -7.78 -9.84
CA VAL A 35 -5.43 -8.79 -9.82
C VAL A 35 -4.94 -10.22 -9.57
N SER A 36 -3.66 -10.50 -9.81
CA SER A 36 -3.10 -11.86 -9.79
C SER A 36 -1.65 -11.87 -9.33
N ALA A 37 -1.30 -12.83 -8.46
CA ALA A 37 0.09 -13.08 -8.06
C ALA A 37 0.89 -13.92 -9.08
N LYS A 38 0.24 -14.51 -10.08
CA LYS A 38 0.93 -15.31 -11.12
C LYS A 38 1.69 -14.44 -12.13
N GLN A 39 1.35 -13.17 -12.20
CA GLN A 39 1.92 -12.20 -13.13
C GLN A 39 2.39 -11.00 -12.33
N ILE A 40 3.37 -11.23 -11.44
CA ILE A 40 4.00 -10.17 -10.64
C ILE A 40 4.45 -9.05 -11.60
N PRO A 41 3.98 -7.81 -11.40
CA PRO A 41 4.43 -6.67 -12.19
C PRO A 41 5.94 -6.45 -12.04
N GLU A 42 6.63 -6.08 -13.12
CA GLU A 42 8.11 -6.03 -13.13
C GLU A 42 8.65 -4.85 -12.31
N ASP A 43 7.94 -3.73 -12.34
CA ASP A 43 8.28 -2.52 -11.59
C ASP A 43 7.00 -1.74 -11.20
N ILE A 44 7.18 -0.56 -10.59
CA ILE A 44 6.08 0.31 -10.15
C ILE A 44 5.34 1.02 -11.29
N LEU A 45 5.97 1.15 -12.47
CA LEU A 45 5.40 1.78 -13.66
C LEU A 45 4.58 0.79 -14.50
N ASP A 46 4.67 -0.50 -14.20
CA ASP A 46 3.91 -1.55 -14.85
C ASP A 46 2.39 -1.32 -14.74
N LYS A 47 1.71 -1.32 -15.89
CA LYS A 47 0.27 -1.03 -16.02
C LYS A 47 -0.63 -2.06 -15.35
N ARG A 48 -0.09 -3.22 -14.94
CA ARG A 48 -0.81 -4.20 -14.14
C ARG A 48 -1.06 -3.71 -12.71
N TRP A 49 -0.32 -2.70 -12.25
CA TRP A 49 -0.66 -1.98 -11.03
C TRP A 49 -1.83 -1.03 -11.26
N GLU A 50 -2.87 -1.20 -10.46
CA GLU A 50 -3.92 -0.21 -10.28
C GLU A 50 -3.58 0.63 -9.05
N HIS A 51 -3.49 1.94 -9.23
CA HIS A 51 -3.38 2.86 -8.08
C HIS A 51 -4.72 2.86 -7.32
N VAL A 52 -4.66 2.59 -6.01
CA VAL A 52 -5.84 2.53 -5.14
C VAL A 52 -5.98 3.84 -4.37
N THR A 53 -4.93 4.28 -3.68
CA THR A 53 -4.97 5.52 -2.90
C THR A 53 -3.60 6.03 -2.48
N ASP A 54 -3.54 7.31 -2.13
CA ASP A 54 -2.40 7.93 -1.45
C ASP A 54 -2.67 8.04 0.06
N ILE A 55 -1.69 7.65 0.87
CA ILE A 55 -1.65 7.91 2.31
C ILE A 55 -0.66 9.05 2.52
N ARG A 56 -1.18 10.29 2.42
CA ARG A 56 -0.42 11.52 2.64
C ARG A 56 -0.29 11.75 4.15
N SER A 57 0.94 11.73 4.66
CA SER A 57 1.25 11.77 6.10
C SER A 57 0.82 10.50 6.85
N ALA A 58 1.60 9.43 6.69
CA ALA A 58 1.46 8.21 7.45
C ALA A 58 1.55 8.51 8.96
N THR A 59 0.61 7.97 9.72
CA THR A 59 0.53 8.14 11.17
C THR A 59 0.28 6.79 11.80
N ASP A 60 0.86 6.58 12.98
CA ASP A 60 0.78 5.30 13.66
C ASP A 60 -0.66 4.87 13.92
N GLY A 61 -1.01 3.67 13.46
CA GLY A 61 -2.32 3.05 13.70
C GLY A 61 -3.48 3.74 12.98
N LYS A 62 -3.26 4.70 12.08
CA LYS A 62 -4.36 5.35 11.35
C LYS A 62 -5.03 4.38 10.39
N LEU A 63 -6.34 4.23 10.53
CA LEU A 63 -7.18 3.49 9.60
C LEU A 63 -7.49 4.34 8.37
N VAL A 64 -7.19 3.82 7.19
CA VAL A 64 -7.48 4.44 5.89
C VAL A 64 -8.60 3.64 5.24
N SER A 65 -9.73 4.31 4.96
CA SER A 65 -10.85 3.71 4.24
C SER A 65 -10.51 3.54 2.76
N LEU A 66 -10.75 2.34 2.24
CA LEU A 66 -10.57 1.96 0.84
C LEU A 66 -11.90 1.70 0.13
N LEU A 67 -13.03 1.91 0.83
CA LEU A 67 -14.35 1.76 0.24
C LEU A 67 -14.50 2.64 -1.00
N ASN A 68 -14.94 2.02 -2.10
CA ASN A 68 -15.15 2.66 -3.40
C ASN A 68 -13.90 3.31 -4.02
N LYS A 69 -12.69 3.00 -3.54
CA LYS A 69 -11.44 3.47 -4.16
C LYS A 69 -11.07 2.71 -5.42
N SER A 70 -11.54 1.46 -5.52
CA SER A 70 -11.41 0.62 -6.70
C SER A 70 -12.65 -0.26 -6.84
N LYS A 71 -12.94 -0.68 -8.08
CA LYS A 71 -13.95 -1.71 -8.39
C LYS A 71 -13.34 -3.11 -8.52
N SER A 72 -12.01 -3.20 -8.57
CA SER A 72 -11.26 -4.43 -8.75
C SER A 72 -11.13 -5.20 -7.42
N LYS A 73 -10.95 -6.51 -7.54
CA LYS A 73 -10.42 -7.33 -6.45
C LYS A 73 -8.93 -7.56 -6.71
N PHE A 74 -8.13 -7.42 -5.66
CA PHE A 74 -6.67 -7.53 -5.75
C PHE A 74 -6.18 -8.75 -4.98
N GLN A 75 -5.24 -9.47 -5.57
CA GLN A 75 -4.50 -10.52 -4.86
C GLN A 75 -3.17 -9.97 -4.35
N LEU A 76 -2.48 -9.17 -5.16
CA LEU A 76 -1.24 -8.51 -4.77
C LEU A 76 -1.52 -7.07 -4.39
N LEU A 77 -0.88 -6.62 -3.32
CA LEU A 77 -0.81 -5.21 -2.92
C LEU A 77 0.64 -4.76 -2.93
N LEU A 78 0.86 -3.49 -3.24
CA LEU A 78 2.15 -2.83 -3.12
C LEU A 78 1.96 -1.53 -2.34
N LEU A 79 2.64 -1.44 -1.19
CA LEU A 79 2.81 -0.19 -0.45
C LEU A 79 4.13 0.43 -0.91
N TYR A 80 4.06 1.53 -1.63
CA TYR A 80 5.23 2.21 -2.19
C TYR A 80 5.49 3.52 -1.43
N VAL A 81 6.60 3.57 -0.70
CA VAL A 81 7.04 4.77 0.03
C VAL A 81 7.70 5.71 -0.97
N THR A 82 7.12 6.89 -1.18
CA THR A 82 7.57 7.87 -2.17
C THR A 82 8.34 9.03 -1.53
N ASP A 83 7.79 9.61 -0.48
CA ASP A 83 8.38 10.78 0.18
C ASP A 83 8.75 10.47 1.63
N PRO A 84 9.99 10.79 2.08
CA PRO A 84 10.35 10.72 3.49
C PRO A 84 9.53 11.70 4.32
N ALA A 85 9.44 11.44 5.62
CA ALA A 85 8.91 12.42 6.57
C ALA A 85 9.82 13.65 6.69
N GLU A 86 11.14 13.40 6.79
CA GLU A 86 12.18 14.42 6.92
C GLU A 86 13.22 14.24 5.80
N PRO A 87 13.50 15.26 4.97
CA PRO A 87 14.45 15.12 3.86
C PRO A 87 15.88 14.77 4.29
N SER A 88 16.30 15.18 5.48
CA SER A 88 17.61 14.89 6.06
C SER A 88 17.70 13.51 6.71
N ASP A 89 16.56 12.85 6.97
CA ASP A 89 16.47 11.49 7.48
C ASP A 89 15.50 10.65 6.63
N PRO A 90 15.98 10.06 5.52
CA PRO A 90 15.14 9.35 4.56
C PRO A 90 14.79 7.94 5.04
N ARG A 91 14.68 7.70 6.34
CA ARG A 91 14.23 6.40 6.86
C ARG A 91 12.71 6.37 6.89
N ALA A 92 12.14 5.24 6.48
CA ALA A 92 10.76 4.89 6.71
C ALA A 92 10.71 3.52 7.38
N ALA A 93 9.97 3.41 8.47
CA ALA A 93 9.77 2.16 9.20
C ALA A 93 8.30 1.80 9.19
N ILE A 94 7.98 0.55 8.84
CA ILE A 94 6.63 -0.01 8.91
C ILE A 94 6.72 -1.17 9.90
N GLY A 95 5.96 -1.09 10.99
CA GLY A 95 5.93 -2.14 12.01
C GLY A 95 4.93 -3.24 11.66
N ASP A 96 3.70 -2.85 11.32
CA ASP A 96 2.60 -3.76 11.03
C ASP A 96 1.70 -3.18 9.95
N VAL A 97 1.10 -4.07 9.14
CA VAL A 97 0.12 -3.72 8.11
C VAL A 97 -1.09 -4.61 8.27
N LYS A 98 -2.25 -4.01 8.56
CA LYS A 98 -3.53 -4.74 8.59
C LYS A 98 -4.36 -4.36 7.39
N VAL A 99 -4.80 -5.37 6.65
CA VAL A 99 -5.67 -5.21 5.49
C VAL A 99 -7.03 -5.82 5.81
N ALA A 100 -8.09 -5.03 5.66
CA ALA A 100 -9.45 -5.50 5.77
C ALA A 100 -10.08 -5.58 4.37
N GLY A 101 -10.68 -6.71 4.03
CA GLY A 101 -11.31 -6.93 2.74
C GLY A 101 -12.18 -8.19 2.72
N THR A 102 -12.95 -8.35 1.66
CA THR A 102 -13.77 -9.55 1.43
C THR A 102 -13.27 -10.29 0.20
N PRO A 103 -13.16 -11.63 0.25
CA PRO A 103 -12.83 -12.44 -0.93
C PRO A 103 -13.75 -12.17 -2.13
#